data_AF-A0A3L7UKB0-F1
#
_entry.id   AF-A0A3L7UKB0-F1
#
_cell.length_a   1.000
_cell.length_b   1.000
_cell.length_c   1.000
_cell.angle_alpha   90.00
_cell.angle_beta   90.00
_cell.angle_gamma   90.00
#
_symmetry.space_group_name_H-M   'P 1'
#
loop_
_entity.id
_entity.type
_entity.pdbx_description
1 polymer ?
#
loop_
_entity_poly.entity_id
_entity_poly.type
_entity_poly.pdbx_seq_one_letter_code
_entity_poly.pdbx_strand_id
1 'polypeptide(L)'
;MDSIGSGTALAPLRSRLAAVRKRRSAIRWVAAISILGFTGLAVVAAAFATDWLLSLSRAGRAGLLLAAGGTLAWVFSRHVRPWLRVHESDLDIAMEVELQQGIDSDLVAALQFEEPGSNAWGSGALRAAVVDYVAEFGQRWTIPSQVPHASLRRRLGWLAAALVGIAAAVAMRPDFAAAFVNRMLLGSAHYPTRTTIASLTIGGNAVDPTPGASVTVTSPLGQPLDFEVGLVGEQPASGRVRLSPIEAGAATTIQLTSDQARPAGTLVGNLPKLTVSVDMQIFAGDAWTDPIPVVIVPLPIVETLMAATPPAYARTDASELALAGARQVTVVEGSSVALTVSCVNKPLRSVSLVIDGTDYPLQKSIAATPAGNRIADSPLAPLHWQLSTDNSPLAHVTKPVRFEVRVVDEDGLSPATPVMGAIRLKADLRPRISAEILTRVVLPTGIPSLTWRVSDDHGIREVSLLLEPLPLVPDTSANTPAQAVSPTLIQVATMPPAGWLDHKSLPMDGSLAIPLASLGLEKGDQVRVTLQATDYRGNAPGQTASSEPIVLDITDENGIMAALSETDGRSATALNAIIERQLGVGESP
;
A
#
# COMPACT_ATOMS: atom_id res chain seq x y z
N MET A 1 8.54 -110.72 8.26
CA MET A 1 7.18 -110.91 7.73
C MET A 1 6.24 -110.04 8.54
N ASP A 2 5.77 -108.87 8.16
CA ASP A 2 6.06 -107.94 7.06
C ASP A 2 5.62 -106.58 7.62
N SER A 3 6.54 -105.64 7.86
CA SER A 3 6.19 -104.25 8.22
C SER A 3 6.18 -103.40 6.94
N ILE A 4 5.44 -103.84 5.93
CA ILE A 4 5.30 -103.15 4.66
C ILE A 4 4.23 -102.05 4.80
N GLY A 5 4.67 -100.80 4.80
CA GLY A 5 4.05 -99.73 4.01
C GLY A 5 2.60 -99.32 4.32
N SER A 6 2.18 -99.19 5.58
CA SER A 6 0.84 -98.67 5.90
C SER A 6 0.67 -97.16 5.65
N GLY A 7 1.75 -96.39 5.44
CA GLY A 7 1.68 -94.94 5.18
C GLY A 7 1.55 -94.54 3.69
N THR A 8 1.49 -95.51 2.77
CA THR A 8 1.47 -95.25 1.31
C THR A 8 0.15 -95.62 0.63
N ALA A 9 -0.69 -96.43 1.26
CA ALA A 9 -1.94 -96.91 0.66
C ALA A 9 -2.95 -95.78 0.40
N LEU A 10 -3.00 -94.78 1.28
CA LEU A 10 -3.91 -93.62 1.17
C LEU A 10 -3.25 -92.38 0.54
N ALA A 11 -1.97 -92.44 0.13
CA ALA A 11 -1.29 -91.36 -0.58
C ALA A 11 -2.04 -90.84 -1.85
N PRO A 12 -2.57 -91.70 -2.74
CA PRO A 12 -3.35 -91.23 -3.88
C PRO A 12 -4.65 -90.55 -3.44
N LEU A 13 -5.27 -90.99 -2.35
CA LEU A 13 -6.47 -90.36 -1.78
C LEU A 13 -6.14 -88.99 -1.16
N ARG A 14 -5.09 -88.88 -0.34
CA ARG A 14 -4.62 -87.62 0.26
C ARG A 14 -4.27 -86.58 -0.80
N SER A 15 -3.62 -86.98 -1.90
CA SER A 15 -3.30 -86.06 -3.01
C SER A 15 -4.56 -85.56 -3.73
N ARG A 16 -5.58 -86.41 -3.91
CA ARG A 16 -6.88 -86.01 -4.47
C ARG A 16 -7.65 -85.09 -3.52
N LEU A 17 -7.71 -85.39 -2.22
CA LEU A 17 -8.30 -84.52 -1.18
C LEU A 17 -7.59 -83.16 -1.12
N ALA A 18 -6.26 -83.14 -1.15
CA ALA A 18 -5.46 -81.92 -1.21
C ALA A 18 -5.72 -81.11 -2.50
N ALA A 19 -5.94 -81.77 -3.64
CA ALA A 19 -6.30 -81.10 -4.89
C ALA A 19 -7.70 -80.44 -4.81
N VAL A 20 -8.68 -81.11 -4.19
CA VAL A 20 -10.01 -80.54 -3.93
C VAL A 20 -9.92 -79.36 -2.97
N ARG A 21 -9.16 -79.50 -1.87
CA ARG A 21 -8.88 -78.43 -0.90
C ARG A 21 -8.29 -77.20 -1.59
N LYS A 22 -7.25 -77.39 -2.41
CA LYS A 22 -6.63 -76.30 -3.19
C LYS A 22 -7.60 -75.64 -4.16
N ARG A 23 -8.47 -76.42 -4.81
CA ARG A 23 -9.46 -75.86 -5.76
C ARG A 23 -10.56 -75.09 -5.05
N ARG A 24 -11.06 -75.58 -3.91
CA ARG A 24 -12.06 -74.88 -3.08
C ARG A 24 -11.48 -73.61 -2.47
N SER A 25 -10.26 -73.67 -1.94
CA SER A 25 -9.59 -72.47 -1.39
C SER A 25 -9.35 -71.43 -2.49
N ALA A 26 -8.89 -71.83 -3.68
CA ALA A 26 -8.73 -70.93 -4.82
C ALA A 26 -10.06 -70.26 -5.22
N ILE A 27 -11.16 -71.00 -5.25
CA ILE A 27 -12.47 -70.44 -5.59
C ILE A 27 -12.97 -69.48 -4.50
N ARG A 28 -12.75 -69.78 -3.22
CA ARG A 28 -13.04 -68.85 -2.12
C ARG A 28 -12.22 -67.57 -2.23
N TRP A 29 -10.92 -67.68 -2.56
CA TRP A 29 -10.05 -66.53 -2.82
C TRP A 29 -10.54 -65.68 -3.99
N VAL A 30 -10.84 -66.31 -5.14
CA VAL A 30 -11.35 -65.58 -6.32
C VAL A 30 -12.70 -64.94 -6.03
N ALA A 31 -13.60 -65.62 -5.30
CA ALA A 31 -14.88 -65.06 -4.90
C ALA A 31 -14.70 -63.84 -3.97
N ALA A 32 -13.83 -63.96 -2.97
CA ALA A 32 -13.52 -62.89 -2.03
C ALA A 32 -12.89 -61.67 -2.74
N ILE A 33 -11.89 -61.89 -3.59
CA ILE A 33 -11.26 -60.85 -4.41
C ILE A 33 -12.27 -60.23 -5.37
N SER A 34 -13.19 -61.02 -5.95
CA SER A 34 -14.20 -60.47 -6.86
C SER A 34 -15.18 -59.53 -6.17
N ILE A 35 -15.57 -59.83 -4.92
CA ILE A 35 -16.42 -58.94 -4.11
C ILE A 35 -15.66 -57.65 -3.81
N LEU A 36 -14.42 -57.76 -3.32
CA LEU A 36 -13.59 -56.60 -2.99
C LEU A 36 -13.31 -55.73 -4.23
N GLY A 37 -13.00 -56.36 -5.36
CA GLY A 37 -12.75 -55.68 -6.63
C GLY A 37 -13.99 -54.95 -7.13
N PHE A 38 -15.15 -55.60 -7.14
CA PHE A 38 -16.40 -54.96 -7.56
C PHE A 38 -16.78 -53.79 -6.65
N THR A 39 -16.70 -53.98 -5.33
CA THR A 39 -16.91 -52.89 -4.36
C THR A 39 -15.89 -51.76 -4.55
N GLY A 40 -14.61 -52.09 -4.79
CA GLY A 40 -13.56 -51.12 -5.08
C GLY A 40 -13.89 -50.24 -6.29
N LEU A 41 -14.30 -50.85 -7.41
CA LEU A 41 -14.71 -50.10 -8.59
C LEU A 41 -15.96 -49.25 -8.33
N ALA A 42 -16.95 -49.78 -7.62
CA ALA A 42 -18.14 -49.03 -7.26
C ALA A 42 -17.82 -47.82 -6.36
N VAL A 43 -16.92 -47.98 -5.39
CA VAL A 43 -16.46 -46.90 -4.51
C VAL A 43 -15.69 -45.84 -5.31
N VAL A 44 -14.81 -46.24 -6.22
CA VAL A 44 -14.08 -45.30 -7.09
C VAL A 44 -15.05 -44.53 -8.00
N ALA A 45 -16.01 -45.21 -8.62
CA ALA A 45 -17.03 -44.58 -9.45
C ALA A 45 -17.92 -43.62 -8.66
N ALA A 46 -18.35 -44.01 -7.45
CA ALA A 46 -19.11 -43.16 -6.55
C ALA A 46 -18.30 -41.95 -6.08
N ALA A 47 -17.01 -42.13 -5.77
CA ALA A 47 -16.13 -41.03 -5.38
C ALA A 47 -15.93 -40.05 -6.53
N PHE A 48 -15.70 -40.54 -7.76
CA PHE A 48 -15.63 -39.72 -8.96
C PHE A 48 -16.92 -38.93 -9.18
N ALA A 49 -18.08 -39.60 -9.17
CA ALA A 49 -19.37 -38.93 -9.35
C ALA A 49 -19.60 -37.87 -8.26
N THR A 50 -19.29 -38.17 -7.00
CA THR A 50 -19.47 -37.24 -5.87
C THR A 50 -18.56 -36.02 -6.02
N ASP A 51 -17.27 -36.21 -6.31
CA ASP A 51 -16.32 -35.11 -6.49
C ASP A 51 -16.64 -34.27 -7.73
N TRP A 52 -17.10 -34.91 -8.81
CA TRP A 52 -17.51 -34.22 -10.05
C TRP A 52 -18.79 -33.40 -9.87
N LEU A 53 -19.83 -33.94 -9.21
CA LEU A 53 -21.10 -33.23 -9.01
C LEU A 53 -21.00 -32.11 -7.97
N LEU A 54 -20.22 -32.31 -6.90
CA LEU A 54 -20.16 -31.37 -5.77
C LEU A 54 -18.93 -30.46 -5.79
N SER A 55 -18.00 -30.65 -6.71
CA SER A 55 -16.76 -29.88 -6.81
C SER A 55 -16.02 -29.77 -5.46
N LEU A 56 -15.84 -30.90 -4.78
CA LEU A 56 -15.41 -30.92 -3.37
C LEU A 56 -14.09 -30.16 -3.13
N SER A 57 -14.03 -29.42 -2.02
CA SER A 57 -12.81 -28.81 -1.50
C SER A 57 -11.80 -29.89 -1.05
N ARG A 58 -10.54 -29.52 -0.81
CA ARG A 58 -9.50 -30.47 -0.33
C ARG A 58 -9.93 -31.20 0.94
N ALA A 59 -10.56 -30.49 1.89
CA ALA A 59 -11.10 -31.08 3.12
C ALA A 59 -12.26 -32.04 2.83
N GLY A 60 -13.18 -31.67 1.93
CA GLY A 60 -14.27 -32.54 1.50
C GLY A 60 -13.76 -33.84 0.86
N ARG A 61 -12.71 -33.75 0.03
CA ARG A 61 -12.07 -34.93 -0.59
C ARG A 61 -11.36 -35.81 0.42
N ALA A 62 -10.67 -35.24 1.40
CA ALA A 62 -10.09 -36.02 2.50
C ALA A 62 -11.18 -36.81 3.26
N GLY A 63 -12.32 -36.17 3.54
CA GLY A 63 -13.49 -36.83 4.12
C GLY A 63 -14.04 -37.96 3.23
N LEU A 64 -14.16 -37.72 1.91
CA LEU A 64 -14.58 -38.72 0.94
C LEU A 64 -13.63 -39.93 0.88
N LEU A 65 -12.31 -39.69 0.92
CA LEU A 65 -11.30 -40.76 0.92
C LEU A 65 -11.34 -41.59 2.21
N LEU A 66 -11.54 -40.94 3.37
CA LEU A 66 -11.75 -41.64 4.64
C LEU A 66 -13.01 -42.49 4.61
N ALA A 67 -14.12 -41.97 4.07
CA ALA A 67 -15.36 -42.72 3.91
C ALA A 67 -15.21 -43.91 2.94
N ALA A 68 -14.50 -43.70 1.83
CA ALA A 68 -14.17 -44.75 0.86
C ALA A 68 -13.31 -45.86 1.49
N GLY A 69 -12.24 -45.48 2.20
CA GLY A 69 -11.36 -46.42 2.92
C GLY A 69 -12.11 -47.18 4.01
N GLY A 70 -12.95 -46.50 4.79
CA GLY A 70 -13.80 -47.10 5.82
C GLY A 70 -14.81 -48.10 5.23
N THR A 71 -15.43 -47.77 4.09
CA THR A 71 -16.35 -48.67 3.39
C THR A 71 -15.64 -49.94 2.92
N LEU A 72 -14.44 -49.80 2.33
CA LEU A 72 -13.64 -50.96 1.91
C LEU A 72 -13.18 -51.81 3.10
N ALA A 73 -12.77 -51.18 4.21
CA ALA A 73 -12.39 -51.90 5.43
C ALA A 73 -13.59 -52.63 6.05
N TRP A 74 -14.77 -52.02 6.05
CA TRP A 74 -16.01 -52.64 6.50
C TRP A 74 -16.40 -53.83 5.62
N VAL A 75 -16.43 -53.68 4.29
CA VAL A 75 -16.72 -54.79 3.37
C VAL A 75 -15.67 -55.90 3.50
N PHE A 76 -14.39 -55.55 3.63
CA PHE A 76 -13.32 -56.52 3.85
C PHE A 76 -13.56 -57.30 5.15
N SER A 77 -13.80 -56.62 6.27
CA SER A 77 -14.02 -57.28 7.56
C SER A 77 -15.29 -58.12 7.62
N ARG A 78 -16.38 -57.66 6.98
CA ARG A 78 -17.71 -58.31 7.03
C ARG A 78 -17.89 -59.44 6.03
N HIS A 79 -17.36 -59.28 4.81
CA HIS A 79 -17.65 -60.18 3.68
C HIS A 79 -16.42 -60.95 3.16
N VAL A 80 -15.22 -60.38 3.21
CA VAL A 80 -14.00 -61.03 2.71
C VAL A 80 -13.31 -61.85 3.79
N ARG A 81 -13.08 -61.27 4.97
CA ARG A 81 -12.35 -61.87 6.09
C ARG A 81 -12.96 -63.21 6.55
N PRO A 82 -14.28 -63.41 6.63
CA PRO A 82 -14.85 -64.71 6.99
C PRO A 82 -14.47 -65.81 6.00
N TRP A 83 -14.41 -65.50 4.70
CA TRP A 83 -14.09 -66.46 3.65
C TRP A 83 -12.61 -66.87 3.66
N LEU A 84 -11.74 -65.93 4.05
CA LEU A 84 -10.29 -66.14 4.15
C LEU A 84 -9.87 -66.84 5.46
N ARG A 85 -10.68 -66.76 6.52
CA ARG A 85 -10.35 -67.38 7.83
C ARG A 85 -10.66 -68.88 7.90
N VAL A 86 -11.52 -69.41 7.03
CA VAL A 86 -11.90 -70.82 7.05
C VAL A 86 -10.71 -71.69 6.58
N HIS A 87 -10.17 -72.49 7.50
CA HIS A 87 -9.20 -73.53 7.20
C HIS A 87 -9.96 -74.86 7.17
N GLU A 88 -10.01 -75.50 6.00
CA GLU A 88 -10.61 -76.83 5.84
C GLU A 88 -9.51 -77.86 6.06
N SER A 89 -9.66 -78.71 7.08
CA SER A 89 -8.77 -79.86 7.28
C SER A 89 -9.09 -80.97 6.27
N ASP A 90 -8.16 -81.92 6.08
CA ASP A 90 -8.41 -83.07 5.20
C ASP A 90 -9.57 -83.96 5.71
N LEU A 91 -9.81 -83.93 7.03
CA LEU A 91 -10.92 -84.63 7.68
C LEU A 91 -12.27 -83.95 7.41
N ASP A 92 -12.34 -82.62 7.42
CA ASP A 92 -13.57 -81.87 7.09
C ASP A 92 -14.02 -82.14 5.65
N ILE A 93 -13.05 -82.24 4.73
CA ILE A 93 -13.33 -82.53 3.32
C ILE A 93 -13.77 -83.99 3.17
N ALA A 94 -13.15 -84.92 3.89
CA ALA A 94 -13.56 -86.33 3.90
C ALA A 94 -14.97 -86.51 4.47
N MET A 95 -15.32 -85.82 5.55
CA MET A 95 -16.65 -85.86 6.16
C MET A 95 -17.74 -85.28 5.24
N GLU A 96 -17.47 -84.15 4.58
CA GLU A 96 -18.43 -83.55 3.63
C GLU A 96 -18.66 -84.45 2.40
N VAL A 97 -17.60 -85.14 1.99
CA VAL A 97 -17.64 -86.15 0.94
C VAL A 97 -18.52 -87.34 1.32
N GLU A 98 -18.35 -87.89 2.52
CA GLU A 98 -19.15 -89.01 3.03
C GLU A 98 -20.64 -88.64 3.06
N LEU A 99 -20.95 -87.46 3.59
CA LEU A 99 -22.31 -86.93 3.69
C LEU A 99 -22.97 -86.76 2.32
N GLN A 100 -22.21 -86.36 1.29
CA GLN A 100 -22.75 -86.15 -0.05
C GLN A 100 -22.97 -87.45 -0.84
N GLN A 101 -22.19 -88.49 -0.56
CA GLN A 101 -22.28 -89.78 -1.26
C GLN A 101 -23.15 -90.80 -0.52
N GLY A 102 -23.57 -90.49 0.71
CA GLY A 102 -24.36 -91.41 1.53
C GLY A 102 -23.60 -92.67 1.92
N ILE A 103 -22.28 -92.55 2.12
CA ILE A 103 -21.40 -93.65 2.52
C ILE A 103 -21.28 -93.64 4.06
N ASP A 104 -21.21 -94.82 4.67
CA ASP A 104 -20.89 -94.98 6.10
C ASP A 104 -19.48 -94.41 6.41
N SER A 105 -19.20 -94.10 7.68
CA SER A 105 -18.06 -93.28 8.17
C SER A 105 -16.63 -93.86 7.95
N ASP A 106 -16.43 -94.63 6.89
CA ASP A 106 -15.22 -95.41 6.60
C ASP A 106 -14.07 -94.54 6.07
N LEU A 107 -14.33 -93.42 5.38
CA LEU A 107 -13.29 -92.55 4.80
C LEU A 107 -12.59 -91.72 5.87
N VAL A 108 -13.36 -91.16 6.81
CA VAL A 108 -12.85 -90.45 7.99
C VAL A 108 -12.12 -91.44 8.90
N ALA A 109 -12.70 -92.63 9.12
CA ALA A 109 -12.06 -93.68 9.91
C ALA A 109 -10.72 -94.13 9.29
N ALA A 110 -10.65 -94.35 7.97
CA ALA A 110 -9.40 -94.72 7.29
C ALA A 110 -8.32 -93.65 7.41
N LEU A 111 -8.68 -92.35 7.32
CA LEU A 111 -7.72 -91.25 7.53
C LEU A 111 -7.22 -91.18 8.98
N GLN A 112 -8.10 -91.37 9.97
CA GLN A 112 -7.75 -91.40 11.39
C GLN A 112 -6.90 -92.63 11.76
N PHE A 113 -7.17 -93.79 11.15
CA PHE A 113 -6.39 -95.00 11.31
C PHE A 113 -4.97 -94.91 10.71
N GLU A 114 -4.64 -93.88 9.95
CA GLU A 114 -3.27 -93.68 9.44
C GLU A 114 -2.46 -92.72 10.34
N GLU A 115 -3.08 -92.07 11.34
CA GLU A 115 -2.40 -91.12 12.23
C GLU A 115 -1.50 -91.83 13.27
N PRO A 116 -0.32 -91.25 13.60
CA PRO A 116 0.59 -91.82 14.59
C PRO A 116 -0.05 -91.79 15.99
N GLY A 117 -0.45 -92.97 16.49
CA GLY A 117 -1.20 -93.15 17.74
C GLY A 117 -2.42 -94.08 17.60
N SER A 118 -2.89 -94.30 16.37
CA SER A 118 -4.02 -95.18 16.02
C SER A 118 -3.79 -96.68 16.25
N ASN A 119 -2.57 -97.10 16.62
CA ASN A 119 -2.24 -98.52 16.90
C ASN A 119 -2.95 -99.06 18.15
N ALA A 120 -3.50 -98.18 18.99
CA ALA A 120 -4.24 -98.55 20.19
C ALA A 120 -5.75 -98.74 19.96
N TRP A 121 -6.26 -98.47 18.74
CA TRP A 121 -7.69 -98.51 18.44
C TRP A 121 -8.07 -99.78 17.68
N GLY A 122 -8.88 -100.64 18.32
CA GLY A 122 -9.51 -101.81 17.67
C GLY A 122 -8.57 -102.95 17.26
N SER A 123 -9.07 -103.87 16.42
CA SER A 123 -8.27 -104.98 15.89
C SER A 123 -7.46 -104.55 14.66
N GLY A 124 -6.18 -104.92 14.62
CA GLY A 124 -5.30 -104.56 13.51
C GLY A 124 -5.78 -105.08 12.14
N ALA A 125 -6.49 -106.21 12.13
CA ALA A 125 -7.09 -106.78 10.92
C ALA A 125 -8.27 -105.96 10.39
N LEU A 126 -9.14 -105.44 11.28
CA LEU A 126 -10.27 -104.59 10.87
C LEU A 126 -9.77 -103.24 10.35
N ARG A 127 -8.75 -102.67 11.00
CA ARG A 127 -8.10 -101.44 10.56
C ARG A 127 -7.50 -101.58 9.16
N ALA A 128 -6.75 -102.66 8.91
CA ALA A 128 -6.17 -102.93 7.59
C ALA A 128 -7.26 -103.11 6.53
N ALA A 129 -8.33 -103.84 6.85
CA ALA A 129 -9.46 -104.05 5.95
C ALA A 129 -10.19 -102.74 5.58
N VAL A 130 -10.41 -101.83 6.54
CA VAL A 130 -11.03 -100.52 6.28
C VAL A 130 -10.11 -99.65 5.41
N VAL A 131 -8.80 -99.63 5.70
CA VAL A 131 -7.82 -98.86 4.91
C VAL A 131 -7.73 -99.39 3.48
N ASP A 132 -7.67 -100.71 3.28
CA ASP A 132 -7.59 -101.33 1.96
C ASP A 132 -8.89 -101.15 1.16
N TYR A 133 -10.05 -101.31 1.81
CA TYR A 133 -11.35 -101.06 1.21
C TYR A 133 -11.47 -99.60 0.74
N VAL A 134 -11.11 -98.63 1.58
CA VAL A 134 -11.13 -97.21 1.22
C VAL A 134 -10.10 -96.86 0.14
N ALA A 135 -8.94 -97.52 0.13
CA ALA A 135 -7.93 -97.34 -0.90
C ALA A 135 -8.41 -97.86 -2.28
N GLU A 136 -9.07 -99.02 -2.33
CA GLU A 136 -9.67 -99.56 -3.56
C GLU A 136 -10.88 -98.71 -4.00
N PHE A 137 -11.75 -98.34 -3.06
CA PHE A 137 -12.91 -97.50 -3.30
C PHE A 137 -12.51 -96.13 -3.85
N GLY A 138 -11.48 -95.52 -3.26
CA GLY A 138 -10.93 -94.22 -3.66
C GLY A 138 -10.39 -94.20 -5.10
N GLN A 139 -10.02 -95.35 -5.68
CA GLN A 139 -9.58 -95.43 -7.08
C GLN A 139 -10.73 -95.32 -8.07
N ARG A 140 -11.91 -95.89 -7.73
CA ARG A 140 -13.10 -95.91 -8.60
C ARG A 140 -13.94 -94.64 -8.52
N TRP A 141 -13.71 -93.80 -7.51
CA TRP A 141 -14.56 -92.68 -7.22
C TRP A 141 -14.20 -91.40 -8.01
N THR A 142 -15.22 -90.79 -8.63
CA THR A 142 -15.16 -89.46 -9.25
C THR A 142 -15.66 -88.39 -8.29
N ILE A 143 -14.79 -87.50 -7.84
CA ILE A 143 -15.16 -86.40 -6.94
C ILE A 143 -16.15 -85.47 -7.65
N PRO A 144 -17.38 -85.29 -7.14
CA PRO A 144 -18.32 -84.34 -7.72
C PRO A 144 -17.77 -82.92 -7.52
N SER A 145 -17.66 -82.16 -8.61
CA SER A 145 -17.30 -80.74 -8.54
C SER A 145 -18.48 -79.93 -8.01
N GLN A 146 -18.77 -79.99 -6.71
CA GLN A 146 -19.82 -79.20 -6.07
C GLN A 146 -19.46 -77.72 -5.88
N VAL A 147 -18.69 -77.13 -6.80
CA VAL A 147 -18.46 -75.69 -6.76
C VAL A 147 -19.35 -75.05 -7.82
N PRO A 148 -20.37 -74.25 -7.46
CA PRO A 148 -21.26 -73.62 -8.41
C PRO A 148 -20.49 -72.58 -9.26
N HIS A 149 -19.82 -73.07 -10.30
CA HIS A 149 -19.00 -72.28 -11.22
C HIS A 149 -19.80 -71.20 -11.95
N ALA A 150 -21.12 -71.39 -12.10
CA ALA A 150 -22.00 -70.45 -12.79
C ALA A 150 -22.10 -69.09 -12.07
N SER A 151 -22.21 -69.07 -10.75
CA SER A 151 -22.32 -67.82 -9.99
C SER A 151 -20.99 -67.05 -9.96
N LEU A 152 -19.87 -67.76 -9.86
CA LEU A 152 -18.54 -67.17 -9.91
C LEU A 152 -18.21 -66.62 -11.30
N ARG A 153 -18.49 -67.37 -12.37
CA ARG A 153 -18.31 -66.91 -13.76
C ARG A 153 -19.14 -65.66 -14.04
N ARG A 154 -20.39 -65.62 -13.59
CA ARG A 154 -21.24 -64.43 -13.75
C ARG A 154 -20.67 -63.22 -13.01
N ARG A 155 -20.21 -63.38 -11.76
CA ARG A 155 -19.57 -62.30 -10.99
C ARG A 155 -18.29 -61.81 -11.66
N LEU A 156 -17.45 -62.73 -12.13
CA LEU A 156 -16.22 -62.40 -12.83
C LEU A 156 -16.50 -61.71 -14.17
N GLY A 157 -17.56 -62.14 -14.88
CA GLY A 157 -18.05 -61.49 -16.09
C GLY A 157 -18.50 -60.04 -15.83
N TRP A 158 -19.28 -59.79 -14.77
CA TRP A 158 -19.67 -58.43 -14.37
C TRP A 158 -18.47 -57.57 -13.97
N LEU A 159 -17.53 -58.14 -13.21
CA LEU A 159 -16.30 -57.43 -12.84
C LEU A 159 -15.46 -57.06 -14.07
N ALA A 160 -15.28 -58.00 -15.00
CA ALA A 160 -14.56 -57.76 -16.25
C ALA A 160 -15.27 -56.70 -17.10
N ALA A 161 -16.61 -56.77 -17.22
CA ALA A 161 -17.38 -55.75 -17.92
C ALA A 161 -17.23 -54.36 -17.28
N ALA A 162 -17.26 -54.28 -15.95
CA ALA A 162 -17.04 -53.01 -15.23
C ALA A 162 -15.63 -52.46 -15.46
N LEU A 163 -14.59 -53.31 -15.41
CA LEU A 163 -13.20 -52.92 -15.69
C LEU A 163 -13.04 -52.41 -17.11
N VAL A 164 -13.60 -53.11 -18.10
CA VAL A 164 -13.56 -52.70 -19.52
C VAL A 164 -14.29 -51.37 -19.70
N GLY A 165 -15.45 -51.20 -19.07
CA GLY A 165 -16.20 -49.94 -19.13
C GLY A 165 -15.40 -48.75 -18.56
N ILE A 166 -14.74 -48.94 -17.41
CA ILE A 166 -13.89 -47.91 -16.81
C ILE A 166 -12.65 -47.63 -17.68
N ALA A 167 -11.99 -48.67 -18.19
CA ALA A 167 -10.84 -48.51 -19.08
C ALA A 167 -11.21 -47.76 -20.37
N ALA A 168 -12.37 -48.06 -20.95
CA ALA A 168 -12.91 -47.34 -22.11
C ALA A 168 -13.21 -45.87 -21.77
N ALA A 169 -13.81 -45.59 -20.62
CA ALA A 169 -14.09 -44.22 -20.18
C ALA A 169 -12.79 -43.40 -19.99
N VAL A 170 -11.76 -44.00 -19.37
CA VAL A 170 -10.42 -43.40 -19.22
C VAL A 170 -9.77 -43.14 -20.57
N ALA A 171 -9.85 -44.08 -21.51
CA ALA A 171 -9.29 -43.93 -22.85
C ALA A 171 -10.01 -42.86 -23.68
N MET A 172 -11.34 -42.71 -23.52
CA MET A 172 -12.11 -41.69 -24.21
C MET A 172 -11.90 -40.28 -23.66
N ARG A 173 -11.64 -40.14 -22.36
CA ARG A 173 -11.45 -38.84 -21.67
C ARG A 173 -10.26 -38.91 -20.70
N PRO A 174 -9.02 -38.95 -21.21
CA PRO A 174 -7.83 -39.04 -20.35
C PRO A 174 -7.70 -37.83 -19.41
N ASP A 175 -8.13 -36.65 -19.84
CA ASP A 175 -8.07 -35.41 -19.07
C ASP A 175 -8.93 -35.47 -17.79
N PHE A 176 -10.11 -36.11 -17.86
CA PHE A 176 -10.98 -36.31 -16.70
C PHE A 176 -10.36 -37.28 -15.70
N ALA A 177 -9.75 -38.36 -16.20
CA ALA A 177 -9.07 -39.33 -15.36
C ALA A 177 -7.83 -38.71 -14.67
N ALA A 178 -7.04 -37.93 -15.42
CA ALA A 178 -5.90 -37.20 -14.88
C ALA A 178 -6.32 -36.18 -13.81
N ALA A 179 -7.37 -35.39 -14.08
CA ALA A 179 -7.92 -34.47 -13.10
C ALA A 179 -8.43 -35.20 -11.85
N PHE A 180 -9.16 -36.31 -12.00
CA PHE A 180 -9.64 -37.11 -10.86
C PHE A 180 -8.49 -37.64 -10.01
N VAL A 181 -7.46 -38.24 -10.64
CA VAL A 181 -6.29 -38.75 -9.90
C VAL A 181 -5.56 -37.63 -9.18
N ASN A 182 -5.31 -36.50 -9.85
CA ASN A 182 -4.70 -35.33 -9.21
C ASN A 182 -5.52 -34.87 -8.00
N ARG A 183 -6.84 -34.79 -8.14
CA ARG A 183 -7.75 -34.36 -7.08
C ARG A 183 -7.86 -35.35 -5.92
N MET A 184 -7.79 -36.66 -6.18
CA MET A 184 -7.73 -37.71 -5.14
C MET A 184 -6.39 -37.75 -4.42
N LEU A 185 -5.31 -37.27 -5.05
CA LEU A 185 -4.04 -36.96 -4.39
C LEU A 185 -4.04 -35.56 -3.73
N LEU A 186 -5.22 -34.98 -3.51
CA LEU A 186 -5.46 -33.66 -2.89
C LEU A 186 -4.89 -32.46 -3.67
N GLY A 187 -4.64 -32.61 -4.96
CA GLY A 187 -4.23 -31.52 -5.87
C GLY A 187 -5.34 -30.52 -6.21
N SER A 188 -4.99 -29.47 -6.96
CA SER A 188 -5.86 -28.34 -7.32
C SER A 188 -6.45 -28.41 -8.73
N ALA A 189 -6.23 -29.49 -9.50
CA ALA A 189 -6.74 -29.55 -10.86
C ALA A 189 -8.28 -29.40 -10.92
N HIS A 190 -8.75 -28.63 -11.91
CA HIS A 190 -10.17 -28.57 -12.26
C HIS A 190 -10.53 -29.66 -13.28
N TYR A 191 -11.78 -30.11 -13.25
CA TYR A 191 -12.28 -30.97 -14.32
C TYR A 191 -12.37 -30.15 -15.62
N PRO A 192 -12.09 -30.76 -16.79
CA PRO A 192 -12.17 -30.05 -18.05
C PRO A 192 -13.60 -29.53 -18.32
N THR A 193 -13.68 -28.25 -18.65
CA THR A 193 -14.90 -27.50 -18.98
C THR A 193 -14.94 -27.17 -20.48
N ARG A 194 -16.10 -26.77 -21.00
CA ARG A 194 -16.26 -26.35 -22.41
C ARG A 194 -15.69 -24.97 -22.66
N THR A 195 -15.81 -24.10 -21.66
CA THR A 195 -15.17 -22.79 -21.61
C THR A 195 -13.85 -22.93 -20.85
N THR A 196 -12.78 -22.29 -21.31
CA THR A 196 -11.53 -22.21 -20.54
C THR A 196 -11.05 -20.77 -20.46
N ILE A 197 -10.61 -20.36 -19.26
CA ILE A 197 -10.02 -19.03 -19.03
C ILE A 197 -8.54 -19.13 -19.39
N ALA A 198 -8.18 -18.63 -20.57
CA ALA A 198 -6.83 -18.75 -21.12
C ALA A 198 -5.94 -17.56 -20.73
N SER A 199 -6.51 -16.39 -20.50
CA SER A 199 -5.78 -15.21 -20.04
C SER A 199 -6.62 -14.39 -19.08
N LEU A 200 -5.96 -13.78 -18.11
CA LEU A 200 -6.59 -12.93 -17.12
C LEU A 200 -5.68 -11.71 -16.88
N THR A 201 -6.25 -10.52 -17.03
CA THR A 201 -5.58 -9.26 -16.70
C THR A 201 -6.42 -8.53 -15.67
N ILE A 202 -5.77 -8.06 -14.59
CA ILE A 202 -6.42 -7.37 -13.47
C ILE A 202 -5.65 -6.08 -13.21
N GLY A 203 -6.32 -4.93 -13.33
CA GLY A 203 -5.69 -3.62 -13.17
C GLY A 203 -4.50 -3.40 -14.12
N GLY A 204 -4.54 -3.97 -15.33
CA GLY A 204 -3.47 -3.93 -16.31
C GLY A 204 -2.35 -4.96 -16.12
N ASN A 205 -2.34 -5.73 -15.03
CA ASN A 205 -1.34 -6.76 -14.76
C ASN A 205 -1.84 -8.15 -15.20
N ALA A 206 -1.02 -8.86 -15.99
CA ALA A 206 -1.32 -10.24 -16.39
C ALA A 206 -1.20 -11.18 -15.18
N VAL A 207 -2.23 -11.99 -14.96
CA VAL A 207 -2.33 -12.96 -13.87
C VAL A 207 -2.51 -14.34 -14.46
N ASP A 208 -1.75 -15.31 -13.96
CA ASP A 208 -1.86 -16.71 -14.39
C ASP A 208 -3.20 -17.30 -13.89
N PRO A 209 -4.14 -17.65 -14.79
CA PRO A 209 -5.42 -18.22 -14.39
C PRO A 209 -5.34 -19.73 -14.08
N THR A 210 -4.15 -20.34 -14.13
CA THR A 210 -3.97 -21.78 -13.92
C THR A 210 -4.39 -22.22 -12.51
N PRO A 211 -5.19 -23.30 -12.36
CA PRO A 211 -5.65 -23.77 -11.05
C PRO A 211 -4.49 -24.09 -10.10
N GLY A 212 -4.54 -23.55 -8.88
CA GLY A 212 -3.49 -23.68 -7.87
C GLY A 212 -2.32 -22.70 -7.97
N ALA A 213 -2.30 -21.78 -8.96
CA ALA A 213 -1.36 -20.68 -8.97
C ALA A 213 -1.62 -19.76 -7.75
N SER A 214 -0.60 -19.55 -6.92
CA SER A 214 -0.69 -18.62 -5.78
C SER A 214 -0.31 -17.23 -6.25
N VAL A 215 -1.27 -16.51 -6.82
CA VAL A 215 -1.07 -15.13 -7.30
C VAL A 215 -1.82 -14.16 -6.39
N THR A 216 -1.10 -13.18 -5.86
CA THR A 216 -1.68 -12.05 -5.13
C THR A 216 -1.60 -10.81 -6.01
N VAL A 217 -2.73 -10.11 -6.16
CA VAL A 217 -2.79 -8.86 -6.91
C VAL A 217 -2.82 -7.71 -5.92
N THR A 218 -1.97 -6.71 -6.12
CA THR A 218 -2.02 -5.46 -5.35
C THR A 218 -2.79 -4.41 -6.13
N SER A 219 -3.65 -3.67 -5.44
CA SER A 219 -4.38 -2.53 -6.01
C SER A 219 -4.28 -1.34 -5.06
N PRO A 220 -4.02 -0.12 -5.57
CA PRO A 220 -4.00 1.04 -4.70
C PRO A 220 -5.39 1.35 -4.15
N LEU A 221 -5.44 1.82 -2.90
CA LEU A 221 -6.69 2.17 -2.23
C LEU A 221 -7.48 3.19 -3.04
N GLY A 222 -8.72 2.84 -3.36
CA GLY A 222 -9.67 3.74 -4.02
C GLY A 222 -9.45 3.93 -5.53
N GLN A 223 -8.54 3.19 -6.16
CA GLN A 223 -8.40 3.16 -7.62
C GLN A 223 -9.43 2.21 -8.26
N PRO A 224 -9.80 2.44 -9.53
CA PRO A 224 -10.60 1.50 -10.28
C PRO A 224 -9.79 0.23 -10.57
N LEU A 225 -10.50 -0.90 -10.66
CA LEU A 225 -9.93 -2.19 -10.99
C LEU A 225 -10.61 -2.72 -12.26
N ASP A 226 -9.87 -2.77 -13.35
CA ASP A 226 -10.32 -3.33 -14.61
C ASP A 226 -10.03 -4.82 -14.68
N PHE A 227 -10.96 -5.57 -15.28
CA PHE A 227 -10.85 -7.01 -15.50
C PHE A 227 -10.92 -7.28 -16.99
N GLU A 228 -9.97 -8.05 -17.51
CA GLU A 228 -10.01 -8.59 -18.86
C GLU A 228 -9.80 -10.09 -18.81
N VAL A 229 -10.76 -10.85 -19.35
CA VAL A 229 -10.79 -12.30 -19.27
C VAL A 229 -10.87 -12.85 -20.70
N GLY A 230 -9.79 -13.49 -21.16
CA GLY A 230 -9.75 -14.13 -22.47
C GLY A 230 -10.19 -15.59 -22.40
N LEU A 231 -11.19 -15.95 -23.19
CA LEU A 231 -11.83 -17.26 -23.19
C LEU A 231 -11.51 -18.07 -24.46
N VAL A 232 -11.28 -19.37 -24.27
CA VAL A 232 -11.11 -20.35 -25.35
C VAL A 232 -12.19 -21.43 -25.24
N GLY A 233 -12.59 -22.01 -26.37
CA GLY A 233 -13.67 -23.00 -26.45
C GLY A 233 -15.03 -22.36 -26.66
N GLU A 234 -16.01 -22.71 -25.82
CA GLU A 234 -17.34 -22.08 -25.84
C GLU A 234 -17.24 -20.68 -25.22
N GLN A 235 -17.61 -19.64 -25.98
CA GLN A 235 -17.47 -18.24 -25.54
C GLN A 235 -18.83 -17.67 -25.13
N PRO A 236 -19.18 -17.66 -23.83
CA PRO A 236 -20.42 -17.08 -23.36
C PRO A 236 -20.44 -15.55 -23.61
N ALA A 237 -21.63 -15.01 -23.86
CA ALA A 237 -21.82 -13.57 -24.11
C ALA A 237 -21.51 -12.69 -22.88
N SER A 238 -21.56 -13.27 -21.68
CA SER A 238 -21.30 -12.59 -20.42
C SER A 238 -20.70 -13.53 -19.37
N GLY A 239 -20.05 -12.93 -18.37
CA GLY A 239 -19.48 -13.60 -17.21
C GLY A 239 -19.72 -12.76 -15.96
N ARG A 240 -19.16 -13.18 -14.82
CA ARG A 240 -19.24 -12.40 -13.59
C ARG A 240 -17.98 -12.54 -12.76
N VAL A 241 -17.63 -11.47 -12.06
CA VAL A 241 -16.59 -11.44 -11.01
C VAL A 241 -17.30 -11.36 -9.68
N ARG A 242 -17.04 -12.31 -8.79
CA ARG A 242 -17.49 -12.28 -7.40
C ARG A 242 -16.34 -11.80 -6.53
N LEU A 243 -16.58 -10.73 -5.78
CA LEU A 243 -15.66 -10.14 -4.83
C LEU A 243 -16.18 -10.44 -3.43
N SER A 244 -15.43 -11.22 -2.65
CA SER A 244 -15.78 -11.52 -1.27
C SER A 244 -14.78 -10.79 -0.37
N PRO A 245 -15.20 -9.86 0.50
CA PRO A 245 -14.31 -9.22 1.46
C PRO A 245 -13.53 -10.27 2.28
N ILE A 246 -12.23 -10.05 2.46
CA ILE A 246 -11.40 -10.92 3.33
C ILE A 246 -11.85 -10.75 4.78
N GLU A 247 -12.21 -9.53 5.15
CA GLU A 247 -12.88 -9.21 6.40
C GLU A 247 -14.40 -9.45 6.30
N ALA A 248 -15.12 -9.48 7.43
CA ALA A 248 -16.57 -9.73 7.40
C ALA A 248 -17.31 -8.68 6.54
N GLY A 249 -18.09 -9.13 5.57
CA GLY A 249 -18.85 -8.26 4.67
C GLY A 249 -19.67 -9.01 3.62
N ALA A 250 -20.53 -8.28 2.92
CA ALA A 250 -21.32 -8.86 1.83
C ALA A 250 -20.48 -8.99 0.55
N ALA A 251 -20.61 -10.14 -0.12
CA ALA A 251 -19.96 -10.33 -1.42
C ALA A 251 -20.63 -9.46 -2.49
N THR A 252 -19.82 -8.82 -3.33
CA THR A 252 -20.28 -8.02 -4.46
C THR A 252 -20.06 -8.78 -5.76
N THR A 253 -20.96 -8.65 -6.73
CA THR A 253 -20.82 -9.29 -8.04
C THR A 253 -20.81 -8.22 -9.13
N ILE A 254 -19.83 -8.30 -10.04
CA ILE A 254 -19.68 -7.44 -11.19
C ILE A 254 -19.96 -8.27 -12.43
N GLN A 255 -20.76 -7.75 -13.35
CA GLN A 255 -21.01 -8.42 -14.62
C GLN A 255 -19.86 -8.13 -15.59
N LEU A 256 -19.36 -9.18 -16.24
CA LEU A 256 -18.43 -9.09 -17.36
C LEU A 256 -19.21 -9.16 -18.67
N THR A 257 -18.89 -8.29 -19.61
CA THR A 257 -19.52 -8.22 -20.94
C THR A 257 -18.48 -8.23 -22.04
N SER A 258 -18.85 -8.73 -23.22
CA SER A 258 -18.00 -8.61 -24.39
C SER A 258 -17.87 -7.15 -24.82
N ASP A 259 -16.66 -6.75 -25.21
CA ASP A 259 -16.36 -5.42 -25.75
C ASP A 259 -15.89 -5.58 -27.21
N GLN A 260 -16.54 -4.86 -28.13
CA GLN A 260 -16.22 -4.92 -29.55
C GLN A 260 -14.84 -4.34 -29.89
N ALA A 261 -14.26 -3.53 -29.00
CA ALA A 261 -12.90 -3.02 -29.17
C ALA A 261 -11.81 -4.06 -28.85
N ARG A 262 -12.18 -5.20 -28.24
CA ARG A 262 -11.27 -6.27 -27.82
C ARG A 262 -11.39 -7.50 -28.74
N PRO A 263 -10.38 -8.40 -28.74
CA PRO A 263 -10.46 -9.64 -29.49
C PRO A 263 -11.73 -10.45 -29.17
N ALA A 264 -12.23 -11.18 -30.16
CA ALA A 264 -13.36 -12.08 -29.97
C ALA A 264 -13.06 -13.09 -28.85
N GLY A 265 -13.97 -13.21 -27.87
CA GLY A 265 -13.80 -14.06 -26.70
C GLY A 265 -13.23 -13.37 -25.46
N THR A 266 -12.99 -12.06 -25.52
CA THR A 266 -12.62 -11.28 -24.33
C THR A 266 -13.86 -10.70 -23.65
N LEU A 267 -13.99 -10.98 -22.36
CA LEU A 267 -14.96 -10.33 -21.48
C LEU A 267 -14.26 -9.28 -20.64
N VAL A 268 -14.88 -8.11 -20.50
CA VAL A 268 -14.36 -7.00 -19.72
C VAL A 268 -15.34 -6.59 -18.63
N GLY A 269 -14.82 -6.04 -17.54
CA GLY A 269 -15.60 -5.37 -16.53
C GLY A 269 -14.75 -4.39 -15.73
N ASN A 270 -15.42 -3.47 -15.03
CA ASN A 270 -14.76 -2.44 -14.24
C ASN A 270 -15.38 -2.40 -12.85
N LEU A 271 -14.54 -2.38 -11.82
CA LEU A 271 -14.90 -1.95 -10.48
C LEU A 271 -14.46 -0.48 -10.31
N PRO A 272 -15.37 0.49 -10.12
CA PRO A 272 -14.99 1.90 -10.04
C PRO A 272 -14.06 2.23 -8.87
N LYS A 273 -14.20 1.52 -7.75
CA LYS A 273 -13.43 1.79 -6.54
C LYS A 273 -13.28 0.55 -5.67
N LEU A 274 -12.04 0.17 -5.38
CA LEU A 274 -11.74 -0.87 -4.37
C LEU A 274 -11.38 -0.22 -3.02
N THR A 275 -12.16 -0.50 -1.98
CA THR A 275 -12.00 0.11 -0.64
C THR A 275 -11.56 -0.85 0.45
N VAL A 276 -11.79 -2.15 0.27
CA VAL A 276 -11.32 -3.22 1.17
C VAL A 276 -10.59 -4.31 0.38
N SER A 277 -9.69 -5.04 1.03
CA SER A 277 -9.07 -6.23 0.43
C SER A 277 -10.11 -7.34 0.26
N VAL A 278 -10.08 -8.01 -0.89
CA VAL A 278 -11.11 -8.98 -1.30
C VAL A 278 -10.49 -10.23 -1.90
N ASP A 279 -11.15 -11.37 -1.73
CA ASP A 279 -10.97 -12.55 -2.54
C ASP A 279 -11.83 -12.44 -3.80
N MET A 280 -11.19 -12.46 -4.95
CA MET A 280 -11.84 -12.35 -6.25
C MET A 280 -11.96 -13.72 -6.90
N GLN A 281 -13.14 -14.03 -7.42
CA GLN A 281 -13.37 -15.24 -8.21
C GLN A 281 -14.12 -14.91 -9.50
N ILE A 282 -13.61 -15.41 -10.62
CA ILE A 282 -14.19 -15.16 -11.94
C ILE A 282 -14.99 -16.37 -12.38
N PHE A 283 -16.14 -16.13 -12.98
CA PHE A 283 -17.02 -17.15 -13.54
C PHE A 283 -17.38 -16.78 -14.99
N ALA A 284 -17.11 -17.67 -15.93
CA ALA A 284 -17.47 -17.51 -17.34
C ALA A 284 -18.01 -18.83 -17.89
N GLY A 285 -19.32 -18.90 -18.12
CA GLY A 285 -19.98 -20.13 -18.54
C GLY A 285 -19.85 -21.22 -17.48
N ASP A 286 -19.22 -22.34 -17.83
CA ASP A 286 -18.89 -23.44 -16.94
C ASP A 286 -17.48 -23.36 -16.33
N ALA A 287 -16.68 -22.34 -16.67
CA ALA A 287 -15.34 -22.12 -16.14
C ALA A 287 -15.32 -21.18 -14.92
N TRP A 288 -14.40 -21.43 -14.00
CA TRP A 288 -14.12 -20.55 -12.88
C TRP A 288 -12.64 -20.55 -12.48
N THR A 289 -12.18 -19.48 -11.84
CA THR A 289 -10.84 -19.41 -11.23
C THR A 289 -10.88 -19.87 -9.77
N ASP A 290 -9.72 -20.23 -9.22
CA ASP A 290 -9.56 -20.25 -7.76
C ASP A 290 -9.70 -18.81 -7.20
N PRO A 291 -10.00 -18.64 -5.89
CA PRO A 291 -10.01 -17.33 -5.25
C PRO A 291 -8.62 -16.67 -5.35
N ILE A 292 -8.58 -15.48 -5.94
CA ILE A 292 -7.38 -14.66 -6.12
C ILE A 292 -7.43 -13.52 -5.09
N PRO A 293 -6.51 -13.47 -4.10
CA PRO A 293 -6.49 -12.38 -3.13
C PRO A 293 -6.06 -11.07 -3.81
N VAL A 294 -6.91 -10.06 -3.69
CA VAL A 294 -6.63 -8.68 -4.11
C VAL A 294 -6.40 -7.84 -2.85
N VAL A 295 -5.14 -7.48 -2.62
CA VAL A 295 -4.70 -6.74 -1.43
C VAL A 295 -4.66 -5.26 -1.75
N ILE A 296 -5.32 -4.47 -0.91
CA ILE A 296 -5.24 -3.02 -1.00
C ILE A 296 -3.93 -2.51 -0.43
N VAL A 297 -3.30 -1.61 -1.18
CA VAL A 297 -2.13 -0.87 -0.76
C VAL A 297 -2.52 0.60 -0.57
N PRO A 298 -2.35 1.21 0.62
CA PRO A 298 -2.71 2.61 0.84
C PRO A 298 -1.83 3.54 0.01
N LEU A 299 -2.33 4.74 -0.34
CA LEU A 299 -1.52 5.76 -1.00
C LEU A 299 -0.56 6.44 -0.01
N PRO A 300 0.60 6.94 -0.44
CA PRO A 300 1.53 7.63 0.45
C PRO A 300 0.95 8.95 0.96
N ILE A 301 0.99 9.14 2.28
CA ILE A 301 0.57 10.36 2.98
C ILE A 301 1.82 11.20 3.23
N VAL A 302 1.96 12.28 2.47
CA VAL A 302 3.15 13.15 2.45
C VAL A 302 2.90 14.42 3.27
N GLU A 303 3.83 14.72 4.15
CA GLU A 303 3.88 15.94 4.94
C GLU A 303 5.12 16.76 4.57
N THR A 304 4.95 18.08 4.56
CA THR A 304 6.01 19.05 4.30
C THR A 304 6.27 19.86 5.55
N LEU A 305 7.54 20.10 5.84
CA LEU A 305 7.99 21.00 6.89
C LEU A 305 8.88 22.07 6.24
N MET A 306 8.54 23.33 6.47
CA MET A 306 9.31 24.47 5.98
C MET A 306 9.89 25.22 7.17
N ALA A 307 11.21 25.41 7.15
CA ALA A 307 11.92 26.26 8.09
C ALA A 307 12.54 27.41 7.30
N ALA A 308 12.20 28.65 7.68
CA ALA A 308 12.74 29.85 7.04
C ALA A 308 13.78 30.51 7.96
N THR A 309 14.95 30.76 7.41
CA THR A 309 16.01 31.52 8.08
C THR A 309 16.10 32.89 7.42
N PRO A 310 15.77 33.99 8.13
CA PRO A 310 15.85 35.33 7.56
C PRO A 310 17.31 35.76 7.34
N PRO A 311 17.54 36.75 6.46
CA PRO A 311 18.87 37.32 6.26
C PRO A 311 19.38 37.97 7.55
N ALA A 312 20.71 38.16 7.64
CA ALA A 312 21.36 38.64 8.86
C ALA A 312 20.77 39.94 9.44
N TYR A 313 20.33 40.87 8.57
CA TYR A 313 19.77 42.15 8.98
C TYR A 313 18.33 42.04 9.54
N ALA A 314 17.58 41.02 9.14
CA ALA A 314 16.19 40.81 9.55
C ALA A 314 16.04 39.73 10.64
N ARG A 315 17.15 39.20 11.16
CA ARG A 315 17.13 38.19 12.23
C ARG A 315 16.60 38.79 13.53
N THR A 316 15.48 38.25 13.99
CA THR A 316 14.94 38.46 15.33
C THR A 316 15.19 37.21 16.17
N ASP A 317 15.31 37.39 17.50
CA ASP A 317 15.58 36.29 18.45
C ASP A 317 14.49 35.18 18.44
N ALA A 318 13.37 35.39 17.73
CA ALA A 318 12.24 34.48 17.60
C ALA A 318 12.13 33.74 16.23
N SER A 319 13.07 33.93 15.30
CA SER A 319 12.95 33.38 13.94
C SER A 319 13.53 31.97 13.81
N GLU A 320 12.75 30.95 14.19
CA GLU A 320 13.02 29.55 13.79
C GLU A 320 11.83 28.59 13.97
N LEU A 321 10.59 29.07 13.85
CA LEU A 321 9.42 28.18 13.98
C LEU A 321 9.17 27.42 12.68
N ALA A 322 9.70 26.20 12.61
CA ALA A 322 9.29 25.21 11.63
C ALA A 322 7.83 24.81 11.86
N LEU A 323 6.96 25.10 10.90
CA LEU A 323 5.55 24.71 10.96
C LEU A 323 5.37 23.37 10.26
N ALA A 324 5.10 22.31 11.03
CA ALA A 324 4.80 20.99 10.51
C ALA A 324 3.49 21.00 9.70
N GLY A 325 3.49 20.35 8.53
CA GLY A 325 2.36 20.34 7.61
C GLY A 325 2.11 21.66 6.87
N ALA A 326 2.95 22.68 7.09
CA ALA A 326 2.81 23.95 6.38
C ALA A 326 3.07 23.74 4.89
N ARG A 327 2.10 24.19 4.09
CA ARG A 327 2.22 24.31 2.62
C ARG A 327 2.45 25.75 2.18
N GLN A 328 2.39 26.71 3.11
CA GLN A 328 2.67 28.11 2.84
C GLN A 328 3.54 28.71 3.94
N VAL A 329 4.51 29.51 3.53
CA VAL A 329 5.36 30.30 4.44
C VAL A 329 5.56 31.68 3.86
N THR A 330 5.60 32.69 4.72
CA THR A 330 5.88 34.08 4.33
C THR A 330 7.25 34.47 4.87
N VAL A 331 8.14 34.92 3.99
CA VAL A 331 9.54 35.23 4.32
C VAL A 331 9.92 36.62 3.84
N VAL A 332 10.90 37.24 4.49
CA VAL A 332 11.49 38.52 4.01
C VAL A 332 12.34 38.22 2.78
N GLU A 333 12.48 39.19 1.88
CA GLU A 333 13.36 39.07 0.71
C GLU A 333 14.78 38.66 1.12
N GLY A 334 15.37 37.71 0.39
CA GLY A 334 16.71 37.18 0.66
C GLY A 334 16.78 36.11 1.75
N SER A 335 15.66 35.72 2.35
CA SER A 335 15.60 34.58 3.29
C SER A 335 15.90 33.25 2.59
N SER A 336 16.46 32.31 3.33
CA SER A 336 16.64 30.92 2.90
C SER A 336 15.54 30.03 3.48
N VAL A 337 14.94 29.15 2.68
CA VAL A 337 13.91 28.21 3.12
C VAL A 337 14.40 26.78 2.96
N ALA A 338 14.50 26.05 4.07
CA ALA A 338 14.74 24.62 4.08
C ALA A 338 13.39 23.89 3.99
N LEU A 339 13.21 23.10 2.92
CA LEU A 339 12.06 22.22 2.73
C LEU A 339 12.47 20.79 3.09
N THR A 340 11.75 20.22 4.04
CA THR A 340 11.84 18.82 4.42
C THR A 340 10.53 18.10 4.10
N VAL A 341 10.62 16.93 3.51
CA VAL A 341 9.48 16.09 3.13
C VAL A 341 9.57 14.76 3.85
N SER A 342 8.48 14.32 4.45
CA SER A 342 8.36 13.00 5.08
C SER A 342 7.06 12.32 4.69
N CYS A 343 7.03 10.99 4.74
CA CYS A 343 5.81 10.22 4.56
C CYS A 343 5.47 9.47 5.86
N VAL A 344 4.21 9.57 6.28
CA VAL A 344 3.75 9.10 7.59
C VAL A 344 3.51 7.59 7.60
N ASN A 345 3.00 7.04 6.50
CA ASN A 345 2.53 5.66 6.44
C ASN A 345 3.44 4.72 5.63
N LYS A 346 4.43 5.23 4.89
CA LYS A 346 5.24 4.43 3.97
C LYS A 346 6.66 4.97 3.71
N PRO A 347 7.62 4.11 3.35
CA PRO A 347 8.90 4.54 2.80
C PRO A 347 8.74 5.10 1.37
N LEU A 348 9.56 6.10 1.05
CA LEU A 348 9.58 6.72 -0.26
C LEU A 348 10.78 6.23 -1.08
N ARG A 349 10.57 6.03 -2.39
CA ARG A 349 11.62 5.69 -3.35
C ARG A 349 12.32 6.94 -3.87
N SER A 350 11.54 7.96 -4.23
CA SER A 350 12.05 9.23 -4.76
C SER A 350 11.16 10.39 -4.37
N VAL A 351 11.79 11.54 -4.12
CA VAL A 351 11.13 12.81 -3.85
C VAL A 351 11.81 13.88 -4.68
N SER A 352 11.01 14.69 -5.37
CA SER A 352 11.52 15.80 -6.15
C SER A 352 10.64 17.04 -5.99
N LEU A 353 11.27 18.20 -6.01
CA LEU A 353 10.64 19.50 -5.87
C LEU A 353 10.62 20.17 -7.23
N VAL A 354 9.43 20.49 -7.73
CA VAL A 354 9.26 21.17 -9.01
C VAL A 354 8.95 22.64 -8.75
N ILE A 355 9.79 23.54 -9.25
CA ILE A 355 9.60 24.99 -9.21
C ILE A 355 9.67 25.51 -10.65
N ASP A 356 8.64 26.24 -11.09
CA ASP A 356 8.54 26.80 -12.45
C ASP A 356 8.86 25.78 -13.56
N GLY A 357 8.47 24.51 -13.34
CA GLY A 357 8.69 23.40 -14.27
C GLY A 357 10.08 22.75 -14.22
N THR A 358 11.00 23.30 -13.42
CA THR A 358 12.34 22.72 -13.20
C THR A 358 12.30 21.76 -12.02
N ASP A 359 12.86 20.56 -12.21
CA ASP A 359 12.85 19.48 -11.21
C ASP A 359 14.14 19.49 -10.38
N TYR A 360 13.99 19.49 -9.05
CA TYR A 360 15.07 19.50 -8.07
C TYR A 360 14.95 18.25 -7.18
N PRO A 361 15.82 17.23 -7.36
CA PRO A 361 15.75 16.01 -6.57
C PRO A 361 16.12 16.26 -5.11
N LEU A 362 15.33 15.73 -4.17
CA LEU A 362 15.65 15.76 -2.75
C LEU A 362 16.53 14.57 -2.38
N GLN A 363 17.38 14.75 -1.37
CA GLN A 363 18.25 13.70 -0.85
C GLN A 363 17.72 13.15 0.47
N LYS A 364 17.89 11.85 0.69
CA LYS A 364 17.59 11.22 1.98
C LYS A 364 18.54 11.80 3.03
N SER A 365 17.98 12.50 4.00
CA SER A 365 18.69 13.00 5.17
C SER A 365 18.19 12.22 6.39
N ILE A 366 19.11 11.56 7.09
CA ILE A 366 18.80 11.04 8.43
C ILE A 366 18.87 12.26 9.33
N ALA A 367 17.72 12.91 9.58
CA ALA A 367 17.70 14.02 10.52
C ALA A 367 18.21 13.51 11.86
N ALA A 368 19.30 14.09 12.35
CA ALA A 368 19.65 13.98 13.76
C ALA A 368 18.50 14.63 14.53
N THR A 369 17.67 13.81 15.17
CA THR A 369 16.62 14.28 16.07
C THR A 369 17.25 15.30 17.03
N PRO A 370 16.69 16.52 17.18
CA PRO A 370 17.20 17.47 18.16
C PRO A 370 17.26 16.77 19.51
N ALA A 371 18.42 16.83 20.17
CA ALA A 371 18.69 16.14 21.42
C ALA A 371 17.59 16.43 22.44
N GLY A 372 16.70 15.47 22.70
CA GLY A 372 15.62 15.65 23.67
C GLY A 372 14.50 14.63 23.66
N ASN A 373 14.24 13.90 22.56
CA ASN A 373 13.16 12.91 22.56
C ASN A 373 13.62 11.55 22.01
N ARG A 374 13.85 10.61 22.94
CA ARG A 374 14.19 9.20 22.64
C ARG A 374 12.95 8.47 22.12
N ILE A 375 12.69 8.59 20.83
CA ILE A 375 11.90 7.62 20.05
C ILE A 375 12.77 7.20 18.86
N ALA A 376 13.94 6.62 19.14
CA ALA A 376 14.89 6.18 18.11
C ALA A 376 14.73 4.70 17.72
N ASP A 377 13.79 3.97 18.34
CA ASP A 377 13.65 2.51 18.15
C ASP A 377 12.35 2.10 17.44
N SER A 378 11.69 3.01 16.71
CA SER A 378 10.59 2.62 15.81
C SER A 378 11.16 2.31 14.41
N PRO A 379 10.87 1.15 13.80
CA PRO A 379 11.28 0.84 12.41
C PRO A 379 10.62 1.77 11.36
N LEU A 380 9.72 2.65 11.80
CA LEU A 380 9.08 3.73 11.04
C LEU A 380 9.68 5.11 11.37
N ALA A 381 10.96 5.21 11.75
CA ALA A 381 11.62 6.51 11.86
C ALA A 381 11.44 7.25 10.52
N PRO A 382 10.81 8.44 10.51
CA PRO A 382 10.44 9.11 9.27
C PRO A 382 11.72 9.42 8.48
N LEU A 383 11.91 8.72 7.37
CA LEU A 383 12.95 9.07 6.40
C LEU A 383 12.64 10.48 5.89
N HIS A 384 13.44 11.43 6.31
CA HIS A 384 13.33 12.81 5.89
C HIS A 384 14.05 12.99 4.56
N TRP A 385 13.40 13.68 3.65
CA TRP A 385 13.98 14.09 2.37
C TRP A 385 14.20 15.58 2.43
N GLN A 386 15.42 16.03 2.15
CA GLN A 386 15.78 17.42 2.22
C GLN A 386 16.44 17.85 0.92
N LEU A 387 16.15 19.08 0.50
CA LEU A 387 16.82 19.69 -0.63
C LEU A 387 18.26 20.02 -0.25
N SER A 388 19.23 19.59 -1.06
CA SER A 388 20.65 19.89 -0.82
C SER A 388 20.87 21.40 -0.70
N THR A 389 21.68 21.82 0.27
CA THR A 389 21.96 23.24 0.54
C THR A 389 22.78 23.89 -0.58
N ASP A 390 23.59 23.10 -1.29
CA ASP A 390 24.45 23.58 -2.36
C ASP A 390 23.61 23.83 -3.62
N ASN A 391 23.46 25.11 -4.02
CA ASN A 391 22.66 25.58 -5.15
C ASN A 391 21.13 25.37 -5.05
N SER A 392 20.57 25.34 -3.83
CA SER A 392 19.11 25.31 -3.66
C SER A 392 18.45 26.57 -4.25
N PRO A 393 17.40 26.45 -5.09
CA PRO A 393 16.59 27.60 -5.53
C PRO A 393 15.91 28.33 -4.36
N LEU A 394 15.84 27.69 -3.20
CA LEU A 394 15.26 28.24 -1.98
C LEU A 394 16.31 28.85 -1.03
N ALA A 395 17.60 28.88 -1.42
CA ALA A 395 18.65 29.48 -0.60
C ALA A 395 18.54 31.01 -0.50
N HIS A 396 18.04 31.67 -1.55
CA HIS A 396 17.88 33.13 -1.60
C HIS A 396 16.57 33.50 -2.30
N VAL A 397 15.48 33.56 -1.52
CA VAL A 397 14.15 33.83 -2.09
C VAL A 397 13.97 35.33 -2.34
N THR A 398 13.98 35.75 -3.61
CA THR A 398 13.78 37.14 -4.03
C THR A 398 12.45 37.40 -4.74
N LYS A 399 11.75 36.32 -5.13
CA LYS A 399 10.42 36.38 -5.75
C LYS A 399 9.49 35.36 -5.07
N PRO A 400 8.16 35.56 -5.11
CA PRO A 400 7.24 34.53 -4.64
C PRO A 400 7.43 33.23 -5.44
N VAL A 401 7.58 32.11 -4.74
CA VAL A 401 7.83 30.80 -5.36
C VAL A 401 6.61 29.90 -5.17
N ARG A 402 6.11 29.30 -6.25
CA ARG A 402 5.15 28.20 -6.17
C ARG A 402 5.88 26.90 -6.45
N PHE A 403 5.57 25.86 -5.69
CA PHE A 403 6.24 24.58 -5.84
C PHE A 403 5.26 23.41 -5.76
N GLU A 404 5.65 22.31 -6.40
CA GLU A 404 4.98 21.02 -6.36
C GLU A 404 5.98 19.98 -5.86
N VAL A 405 5.61 19.18 -4.85
CA VAL A 405 6.42 18.05 -4.38
C VAL A 405 5.89 16.79 -5.05
N ARG A 406 6.70 16.20 -5.91
CA ARG A 406 6.43 14.91 -6.56
C ARG A 406 7.07 13.79 -5.77
N VAL A 407 6.25 12.81 -5.44
CA VAL A 407 6.65 11.70 -4.58
C VAL A 407 6.22 10.38 -5.21
N VAL A 408 7.13 9.41 -5.17
CA VAL A 408 6.87 8.03 -5.56
C VAL A 408 7.33 7.13 -4.41
N ASP A 409 6.42 6.29 -3.91
CA ASP A 409 6.72 5.31 -2.88
C ASP A 409 7.43 4.05 -3.43
N GLU A 410 7.78 3.11 -2.56
CA GLU A 410 8.42 1.86 -2.98
C GLU A 410 7.51 0.97 -3.86
N ASP A 411 6.19 1.13 -3.73
CA ASP A 411 5.18 0.44 -4.53
C ASP A 411 4.91 1.14 -5.88
N GLY A 412 5.60 2.26 -6.17
CA GLY A 412 5.41 3.05 -7.40
C GLY A 412 4.19 3.98 -7.37
N LEU A 413 3.62 4.24 -6.20
CA LEU A 413 2.42 5.04 -6.00
C LEU A 413 2.75 6.47 -5.62
N SER A 414 1.87 7.39 -6.01
CA SER A 414 1.93 8.81 -5.66
C SER A 414 0.72 9.23 -4.84
N PRO A 415 0.79 10.33 -4.08
CA PRO A 415 -0.36 10.85 -3.36
C PRO A 415 -1.53 11.15 -4.30
N ALA A 416 -2.76 11.00 -3.80
CA ALA A 416 -3.98 11.20 -4.61
C ALA A 416 -4.09 12.62 -5.20
N THR A 417 -3.51 13.61 -4.53
CA THR A 417 -3.41 15.00 -5.00
C THR A 417 -1.96 15.46 -4.93
N PRO A 418 -1.47 16.22 -5.92
CA PRO A 418 -0.14 16.79 -5.88
C PRO A 418 0.05 17.65 -4.63
N VAL A 419 1.19 17.50 -3.97
CA VAL A 419 1.50 18.29 -2.78
C VAL A 419 2.02 19.65 -3.23
N MET A 420 1.13 20.63 -3.30
CA MET A 420 1.46 21.99 -3.73
C MET A 420 1.68 22.93 -2.55
N GLY A 421 2.64 23.84 -2.69
CA GLY A 421 2.92 24.88 -1.71
C GLY A 421 3.35 26.20 -2.33
N ALA A 422 3.46 27.23 -1.48
CA ALA A 422 3.88 28.57 -1.91
C ALA A 422 4.70 29.29 -0.84
N ILE A 423 5.79 29.92 -1.27
CA ILE A 423 6.60 30.83 -0.48
C ILE A 423 6.24 32.25 -0.90
N ARG A 424 5.69 33.02 0.04
CA ARG A 424 5.30 34.42 -0.17
C ARG A 424 6.37 35.35 0.38
N LEU A 425 6.49 36.52 -0.23
CA LEU A 425 7.37 37.56 0.28
C LEU A 425 6.61 38.51 1.20
N LYS A 426 7.22 38.82 2.35
CA LYS A 426 6.88 39.98 3.16
C LYS A 426 7.72 41.14 2.66
N ALA A 427 7.06 42.23 2.24
CA ALA A 427 7.75 43.44 1.85
C ALA A 427 8.40 44.08 3.07
N ASP A 428 9.67 44.46 2.92
CA ASP A 428 10.45 45.27 3.84
C ASP A 428 10.03 46.74 3.67
N LEU A 429 9.56 47.37 4.75
CA LEU A 429 8.96 48.70 4.70
C LEU A 429 10.04 49.78 4.54
N ARG A 430 9.63 51.01 4.21
CA ARG A 430 10.55 52.16 4.21
C ARG A 430 10.63 52.75 5.61
N PRO A 431 11.75 53.41 5.97
CA PRO A 431 11.87 54.11 7.23
C PRO A 431 10.78 55.16 7.40
N ARG A 432 10.33 55.34 8.64
CA ARG A 432 9.41 56.41 9.02
C ARG A 432 10.22 57.54 9.65
N ILE A 433 10.01 58.75 9.13
CA ILE A 433 10.77 59.94 9.49
C ILE A 433 9.81 61.02 9.98
N SER A 434 10.14 61.65 11.10
CA SER A 434 9.53 62.90 11.53
C SER A 434 10.61 63.92 11.86
N ALA A 435 10.41 65.16 11.43
CA ALA A 435 11.36 66.25 11.56
C ALA A 435 10.58 67.54 11.86
N GLU A 436 11.08 68.35 12.79
CA GLU A 436 10.43 69.57 13.23
C GLU A 436 11.44 70.68 13.54
N ILE A 437 11.12 71.92 13.13
CA ILE A 437 11.90 73.12 13.45
C ILE A 437 10.96 74.12 14.12
N LEU A 438 11.38 74.65 15.26
CA LEU A 438 10.57 75.60 16.05
C LEU A 438 10.37 76.93 15.32
N THR A 439 11.41 77.47 14.69
CA THR A 439 11.40 78.79 14.04
C THR A 439 11.61 78.65 12.53
N ARG A 440 10.61 79.02 11.74
CA ARG A 440 10.69 78.97 10.27
C ARG A 440 11.30 80.23 9.65
N VAL A 441 11.36 81.34 10.39
CA VAL A 441 11.95 82.60 9.94
C VAL A 441 13.31 82.75 10.61
N VAL A 442 14.39 82.88 9.83
CA VAL A 442 15.77 82.79 10.33
C VAL A 442 16.69 83.79 9.62
N LEU A 443 17.80 84.17 10.28
CA LEU A 443 18.83 85.01 9.68
C LEU A 443 19.66 84.21 8.65
N PRO A 444 20.27 84.86 7.64
CA PRO A 444 21.20 84.22 6.71
C PRO A 444 22.33 83.42 7.38
N THR A 445 22.84 83.94 8.50
CA THR A 445 23.88 83.29 9.33
C THR A 445 23.30 82.55 10.55
N GLY A 446 21.98 82.34 10.56
CA GLY A 446 21.27 81.68 11.65
C GLY A 446 21.64 80.21 11.78
N ILE A 447 21.38 79.66 12.96
CA ILE A 447 21.63 78.24 13.27
C ILE A 447 20.37 77.62 13.89
N PRO A 448 19.27 77.43 13.13
CA PRO A 448 18.05 76.85 13.67
C PRO A 448 18.26 75.40 14.12
N SER A 449 17.56 75.01 15.18
CA SER A 449 17.60 73.65 15.73
C SER A 449 16.51 72.80 15.10
N LEU A 450 16.89 71.69 14.50
CA LEU A 450 16.01 70.66 13.94
C LEU A 450 15.94 69.47 14.90
N THR A 451 14.75 69.20 15.45
CA THR A 451 14.48 67.95 16.16
C THR A 451 14.00 66.90 15.18
N TRP A 452 14.43 65.67 15.34
CA TRP A 452 14.10 64.59 14.41
C TRP A 452 14.00 63.23 15.07
N ARG A 453 13.26 62.35 14.43
CA ARG A 453 13.07 60.94 14.78
C ARG A 453 13.01 60.08 13.54
N VAL A 454 13.73 58.96 13.56
CA VAL A 454 13.68 57.95 12.51
C VAL A 454 13.43 56.58 13.13
N SER A 455 12.54 55.80 12.52
CA SER A 455 12.23 54.43 12.92
C SER A 455 12.11 53.51 11.71
N ASP A 456 12.43 52.24 11.89
CA ASP A 456 12.37 51.21 10.85
C ASP A 456 12.06 49.85 11.47
N ASP A 457 11.55 48.88 10.70
CA ASP A 457 11.24 47.54 11.18
C ASP A 457 12.45 46.59 11.21
N HIS A 458 13.53 46.91 10.47
CA HIS A 458 14.74 46.09 10.43
C HIS A 458 16.01 46.86 10.82
N GLY A 459 16.27 48.01 10.21
CA GLY A 459 17.44 48.82 10.53
C GLY A 459 17.70 49.99 9.59
N ILE A 460 18.51 50.93 10.03
CA ILE A 460 18.83 52.16 9.30
C ILE A 460 20.32 52.19 8.96
N ARG A 461 20.64 52.46 7.69
CA ARG A 461 22.02 52.58 7.20
C ARG A 461 22.54 54.01 7.26
N GLU A 462 21.68 54.99 6.97
CA GLU A 462 22.11 56.37 6.79
C GLU A 462 20.98 57.34 7.14
N VAL A 463 21.33 58.44 7.81
CA VAL A 463 20.44 59.58 8.06
C VAL A 463 21.15 60.86 7.64
N SER A 464 20.58 61.55 6.66
CA SER A 464 21.18 62.72 6.02
C SER A 464 20.16 63.84 5.87
N LEU A 465 20.61 65.08 5.99
CA LEU A 465 19.83 66.28 5.82
C LEU A 465 20.14 66.90 4.46
N LEU A 466 19.11 67.08 3.64
CA LEU A 466 19.21 67.76 2.35
C LEU A 466 18.79 69.22 2.53
N LEU A 467 19.70 70.14 2.21
CA LEU A 467 19.47 71.59 2.21
C LEU A 467 19.43 72.10 0.77
N GLU A 468 18.26 72.57 0.35
CA GLU A 468 18.00 73.13 -0.97
C GLU A 468 17.75 74.64 -0.85
N PRO A 469 18.74 75.49 -1.14
CA PRO A 469 18.52 76.93 -1.25
C PRO A 469 17.68 77.25 -2.49
N LEU A 470 16.64 78.04 -2.29
CA LEU A 470 15.68 78.51 -3.27
C LEU A 470 15.82 80.03 -3.35
N PRO A 471 16.59 80.56 -4.32
CA PRO A 471 16.77 82.00 -4.45
C PRO A 471 15.44 82.68 -4.79
N LEU A 472 15.25 83.90 -4.30
CA LEU A 472 14.09 84.72 -4.65
C LEU A 472 14.04 84.92 -6.17
N VAL A 473 12.94 84.53 -6.81
CA VAL A 473 12.75 84.73 -8.26
C VAL A 473 12.78 86.24 -8.56
N PRO A 474 13.72 86.76 -9.38
CA PRO A 474 13.69 88.15 -9.77
C PRO A 474 12.48 88.40 -10.68
N ASP A 475 11.81 89.54 -10.48
CA ASP A 475 10.71 90.01 -11.32
C ASP A 475 10.99 89.78 -12.81
N THR A 476 10.00 89.20 -13.50
CA THR A 476 10.03 88.77 -14.91
C THR A 476 10.35 89.90 -15.89
N SER A 477 11.63 90.27 -16.02
CA SER A 477 12.12 91.19 -17.04
C SER A 477 13.58 90.96 -17.48
N ALA A 478 14.23 89.86 -17.08
CA ALA A 478 15.54 89.48 -17.59
C ALA A 478 15.60 87.98 -17.89
N ASN A 479 15.90 87.66 -19.15
CA ASN A 479 15.99 86.32 -19.70
C ASN A 479 17.34 85.66 -19.32
N THR A 480 17.62 85.55 -18.02
CA THR A 480 18.82 84.91 -17.48
C THR A 480 18.40 83.63 -16.77
N PRO A 481 18.87 82.44 -17.19
CA PRO A 481 18.52 81.21 -16.50
C PRO A 481 19.03 81.28 -15.06
N ALA A 482 18.12 81.13 -14.08
CA ALA A 482 18.45 81.07 -12.66
C ALA A 482 19.53 80.01 -12.44
N GLN A 483 20.66 80.42 -11.89
CA GLN A 483 21.78 79.53 -11.59
C GLN A 483 21.35 78.58 -10.47
N ALA A 484 21.08 77.32 -10.81
CA ALA A 484 20.63 76.32 -9.85
C ALA A 484 21.72 76.08 -8.80
N VAL A 485 21.51 76.60 -7.59
CA VAL A 485 22.39 76.32 -6.46
C VAL A 485 22.23 74.84 -6.11
N SER A 486 23.35 74.11 -6.05
CA SER A 486 23.34 72.66 -5.82
C SER A 486 22.92 72.37 -4.37
N PRO A 487 22.08 71.35 -4.14
CA PRO A 487 21.69 70.95 -2.79
C PRO A 487 22.90 70.50 -1.97
N THR A 488 22.92 70.86 -0.69
CA THR A 488 23.96 70.44 0.26
C THR A 488 23.45 69.29 1.11
N LEU A 489 24.18 68.17 1.13
CA LEU A 489 23.86 67.01 1.96
C LEU A 489 24.72 67.04 3.23
N ILE A 490 24.10 66.99 4.40
CA ILE A 490 24.78 66.94 5.71
C ILE A 490 24.47 65.60 6.37
N GLN A 491 25.48 64.85 6.77
CA GLN A 491 25.27 63.63 7.55
C GLN A 491 24.83 63.98 8.98
N VAL A 492 23.66 63.49 9.39
CA VAL A 492 23.02 63.86 10.66
C VAL A 492 23.45 62.94 11.80
N ALA A 493 23.68 61.67 11.49
CA ALA A 493 24.03 60.63 12.45
C ALA A 493 25.29 59.87 12.03
N THR A 494 26.18 59.66 12.99
CA THR A 494 27.33 58.75 12.84
C THR A 494 26.87 57.32 13.04
N MET A 495 27.10 56.47 12.05
CA MET A 495 26.77 55.04 12.13
C MET A 495 27.82 54.28 12.94
N PRO A 496 27.44 53.17 13.61
CA PRO A 496 28.41 52.31 14.29
C PRO A 496 29.38 51.66 13.29
N PRO A 497 30.50 51.06 13.75
CA PRO A 497 31.48 50.41 12.86
C PRO A 497 30.90 49.32 11.95
N ALA A 498 29.77 48.71 12.35
CA ALA A 498 29.03 47.75 11.54
C ALA A 498 28.36 48.37 10.30
N GLY A 499 28.26 49.70 10.24
CA GLY A 499 27.72 50.45 9.09
C GLY A 499 26.19 50.62 9.08
N TRP A 500 25.48 50.19 10.12
CA TRP A 500 24.02 50.34 10.25
C TRP A 500 23.55 50.20 11.71
N LEU A 501 22.35 50.69 12.01
CA LEU A 501 21.66 50.59 13.31
C LEU A 501 20.57 49.50 13.26
N ASP A 502 20.56 48.60 14.25
CA ASP A 502 19.59 47.52 14.33
C ASP A 502 18.23 47.97 14.88
N HIS A 503 17.17 47.20 14.60
CA HIS A 503 15.83 47.48 15.11
C HIS A 503 15.75 47.64 16.64
N LYS A 504 16.65 47.00 17.41
CA LYS A 504 16.68 47.10 18.88
C LYS A 504 17.15 48.48 19.35
N SER A 505 17.93 49.17 18.52
CA SER A 505 18.43 50.52 18.75
C SER A 505 17.51 51.60 18.16
N LEU A 506 16.36 51.22 17.59
CA LEU A 506 15.36 52.13 17.03
C LEU A 506 14.14 52.25 17.97
N PRO A 507 13.44 53.40 17.97
CA PRO A 507 13.64 54.58 17.15
C PRO A 507 14.88 55.42 17.55
N MET A 508 15.49 56.07 16.57
CA MET A 508 16.59 57.02 16.76
C MET A 508 16.04 58.44 16.80
N ASP A 509 16.35 59.17 17.87
CA ASP A 509 15.92 60.55 18.10
C ASP A 509 17.14 61.48 18.22
N GLY A 510 17.04 62.72 17.76
CA GLY A 510 18.15 63.67 17.86
C GLY A 510 17.75 65.13 17.64
N SER A 511 18.71 66.02 17.87
CA SER A 511 18.61 67.45 17.56
C SER A 511 19.88 67.90 16.85
N LEU A 512 19.74 68.59 15.72
CA LEU A 512 20.84 69.09 14.91
C LEU A 512 20.70 70.60 14.68
N ALA A 513 21.78 71.32 14.89
CA ALA A 513 21.88 72.74 14.56
C ALA A 513 22.25 72.89 13.08
N ILE A 514 21.44 73.59 12.28
CA ILE A 514 21.64 73.71 10.83
C ILE A 514 22.52 74.93 10.53
N PRO A 515 23.76 74.77 10.05
CA PRO A 515 24.62 75.92 9.74
C PRO A 515 24.21 76.55 8.40
N LEU A 516 23.48 77.67 8.44
CA LEU A 516 23.03 78.36 7.21
C LEU A 516 24.10 79.25 6.58
N ALA A 517 25.11 79.67 7.37
CA ALA A 517 26.15 80.59 6.93
C ALA A 517 26.98 80.08 5.73
N SER A 518 27.11 78.76 5.56
CA SER A 518 27.85 78.17 4.43
C SER A 518 27.08 78.15 3.12
N LEU A 519 25.79 78.49 3.12
CA LEU A 519 24.93 78.45 1.93
C LEU A 519 24.88 79.79 1.17
N GLY A 520 25.50 80.86 1.69
CA GLY A 520 25.59 82.15 1.00
C GLY A 520 24.22 82.82 0.76
N LEU A 521 23.29 82.65 1.70
CA LEU A 521 21.90 83.09 1.57
C LEU A 521 21.76 84.61 1.70
N GLU A 522 20.81 85.20 0.98
CA GLU A 522 20.44 86.60 1.09
C GLU A 522 19.03 86.75 1.68
N LYS A 523 18.70 87.99 2.10
CA LYS A 523 17.35 88.32 2.56
C LYS A 523 16.35 88.08 1.41
N GLY A 524 15.30 87.30 1.69
CA GLY A 524 14.27 86.93 0.73
C GLY A 524 14.46 85.54 0.13
N ASP A 525 15.61 84.90 0.33
CA ASP A 525 15.80 83.51 -0.07
C ASP A 525 14.99 82.56 0.84
N GLN A 526 14.74 81.37 0.32
CA GLN A 526 14.17 80.27 1.10
C GLN A 526 15.15 79.10 1.15
N VAL A 527 15.16 78.36 2.25
CA VAL A 527 15.90 77.09 2.34
C VAL A 527 14.91 75.98 2.62
N ARG A 528 14.82 75.02 1.69
CA ARG A 528 14.07 73.79 1.91
C ARG A 528 14.97 72.78 2.60
N VAL A 529 14.54 72.34 3.78
CA VAL A 529 15.20 71.38 4.64
C VAL A 529 14.42 70.07 4.59
N THR A 530 15.05 69.00 4.12
CA THR A 530 14.43 67.67 4.04
C THR A 530 15.31 66.64 4.72
N LEU A 531 14.78 65.94 5.73
CA LEU A 531 15.49 64.84 6.36
C LEU A 531 15.27 63.56 5.55
N GLN A 532 16.34 62.87 5.22
CA GLN A 532 16.33 61.60 4.50
C GLN A 532 16.91 60.50 5.38
N ALA A 533 16.28 59.33 5.33
CA ALA A 533 16.81 58.13 5.96
C ALA A 533 16.75 56.96 4.99
N THR A 534 17.83 56.19 4.95
CA THR A 534 17.96 55.01 4.10
C THR A 534 18.02 53.77 4.98
N ASP A 535 17.14 52.80 4.73
CA ASP A 535 17.13 51.53 5.44
C ASP A 535 18.37 50.66 5.12
N TYR A 536 18.58 49.63 5.92
CA TYR A 536 19.61 48.63 5.71
C TYR A 536 19.01 47.28 5.26
N ARG A 537 19.21 46.92 3.99
CA ARG A 537 18.71 45.67 3.37
C ARG A 537 19.81 44.65 3.06
N GLY A 538 20.86 44.62 3.88
CA GLY A 538 22.01 43.73 3.67
C GLY A 538 22.79 44.07 2.39
N ASN A 539 22.78 43.15 1.42
CA ASN A 539 23.47 43.31 0.13
C ASN A 539 22.63 44.04 -0.93
N ALA A 540 21.32 44.21 -0.69
CA ALA A 540 20.44 44.95 -1.58
C ALA A 540 20.60 46.47 -1.37
N PRO A 541 20.34 47.31 -2.40
CA PRO A 541 20.29 48.74 -2.21
C PRO A 541 19.17 49.11 -1.24
N GLY A 542 19.49 49.93 -0.24
CA GLY A 542 18.49 50.45 0.70
C GLY A 542 17.49 51.38 0.01
N GLN A 543 16.28 51.45 0.56
CA GLN A 543 15.26 52.41 0.17
C GLN A 543 15.33 53.64 1.06
N THR A 544 15.30 54.80 0.41
CA THR A 544 15.30 56.09 1.10
C THR A 544 13.87 56.59 1.28
N ALA A 545 13.55 57.03 2.49
CA ALA A 545 12.38 57.85 2.80
C ALA A 545 12.82 59.30 3.06
N SER A 546 11.89 60.23 2.86
CA SER A 546 12.10 61.66 3.13
C SER A 546 11.01 62.17 4.06
N SER A 547 11.36 63.09 4.96
CA SER A 547 10.38 63.85 5.74
C SER A 547 9.58 64.79 4.84
N GLU A 548 8.50 65.35 5.39
CA GLU A 548 7.91 66.55 4.79
C GLU A 548 8.97 67.67 4.73
N PRO A 549 9.06 68.42 3.62
CA PRO A 549 10.02 69.49 3.47
C PRO A 549 9.65 70.68 4.37
N ILE A 550 10.60 71.11 5.20
CA ILE A 550 10.45 72.30 6.05
C ILE A 550 11.08 73.47 5.30
N VAL A 551 10.32 74.51 5.02
CA VAL A 551 10.82 75.73 4.38
C VAL A 551 11.18 76.74 5.45
N LEU A 552 12.41 77.24 5.37
CA LEU A 552 12.92 78.34 6.17
C LEU A 552 12.96 79.62 5.33
N ASP A 553 12.35 80.68 5.82
CA ASP A 553 12.37 82.00 5.19
C ASP A 553 13.55 82.80 5.74
N ILE A 554 14.43 83.27 4.84
CA ILE A 554 15.63 84.01 5.20
C ILE A 554 15.32 85.50 5.25
N THR A 555 15.53 86.13 6.41
CA THR A 555 15.25 87.55 6.61
C THR A 555 16.30 88.27 7.46
N ASP A 556 16.25 89.60 7.51
CA ASP A 556 17.02 90.42 8.44
C ASP A 556 16.40 90.48 9.85
N GLU A 557 17.11 91.08 10.80
CA GLU A 557 16.67 91.23 12.20
C GLU A 557 15.29 91.88 12.32
N ASN A 558 15.01 92.87 11.47
CA ASN A 558 13.71 93.54 11.44
C ASN A 558 12.58 92.60 11.01
N GLY A 559 12.82 91.72 10.03
CA GLY A 559 11.83 90.73 9.61
C GLY A 559 11.59 89.63 10.64
N ILE A 560 12.60 89.23 11.44
CA ILE A 560 12.39 88.33 12.57
C ILE A 560 11.51 88.99 13.64
N MET A 561 11.80 90.24 13.99
CA MET A 561 11.00 91.00 14.97
C MET A 561 9.55 91.19 14.48
N ALA A 562 9.35 91.43 13.18
CA ALA A 562 8.02 91.49 12.58
C ALA A 562 7.29 90.14 12.65
N ALA A 563 7.96 89.03 12.32
CA ALA A 563 7.39 87.68 12.39
C ALA A 563 7.04 87.28 13.83
N LEU A 564 7.87 87.65 14.81
CA LEU A 564 7.61 87.44 16.24
C LEU A 564 6.40 88.26 16.69
N SER A 565 6.34 89.55 16.36
CA SER A 565 5.20 90.42 16.71
C SER A 565 3.89 89.94 16.08
N GLU A 566 3.94 89.40 14.85
CA GLU A 566 2.77 88.84 14.18
C GLU A 566 2.34 87.51 14.83
N THR A 567 3.30 86.66 15.19
CA THR A 567 3.02 85.39 15.88
C THR A 567 2.45 85.62 17.28
N ASP A 568 2.96 86.60 18.01
CA ASP A 568 2.43 87.01 19.32
C ASP A 568 1.04 87.63 19.18
N GLY A 569 0.81 88.46 18.15
CA GLY A 569 -0.52 88.99 17.84
C GLY A 569 -1.55 87.90 17.51
N ARG A 570 -1.17 86.90 16.71
CA ARG A 570 -2.02 85.75 16.41
C ARG A 570 -2.24 84.86 17.65
N SER A 571 -1.22 84.67 18.48
CA SER A 571 -1.31 83.89 19.72
C SER A 571 -2.23 84.57 20.73
N ALA A 572 -2.14 85.90 20.87
CA ALA A 572 -3.06 86.69 21.69
C ALA A 572 -4.51 86.60 21.18
N THR A 573 -4.70 86.64 19.85
CA THR A 573 -6.03 86.49 19.24
C THR A 573 -6.59 85.07 19.43
N ALA A 574 -5.76 84.04 19.30
CA ALA A 574 -6.15 82.64 19.53
C ALA A 574 -6.45 82.35 21.01
N LEU A 575 -5.67 82.91 21.94
CA LEU A 575 -5.95 82.88 23.38
C LEU A 575 -7.27 83.57 23.69
N ASN A 576 -7.53 84.75 23.12
CA ASN A 576 -8.81 85.43 23.25
C ASN A 576 -9.96 84.57 22.70
N ALA A 577 -9.81 83.94 21.54
CA ALA A 577 -10.82 83.07 20.96
C ALA A 577 -11.08 81.80 21.81
N ILE A 578 -10.05 81.22 22.43
CA ILE A 578 -10.20 80.10 23.37
C ILE A 578 -10.88 80.56 24.67
N ILE A 579 -10.53 81.74 25.17
CA ILE A 579 -11.14 82.38 26.34
C ILE A 579 -12.62 82.68 26.07
N GLU A 580 -12.98 83.24 24.91
CA GLU A 580 -14.38 83.47 24.49
C GLU A 580 -15.16 82.16 24.41
N ARG A 581 -14.55 81.09 23.88
CA ARG A 581 -15.15 79.75 23.81
C ARG A 581 -15.34 79.10 25.17
N GLN A 582 -14.44 79.31 26.12
CA GLN A 582 -14.53 78.77 27.49
C GLN A 582 -15.41 79.61 28.42
N LEU A 583 -15.52 80.92 28.17
CA LEU A 583 -16.41 81.83 28.91
C LEU A 583 -17.87 81.79 28.42
N GLY A 584 -18.16 81.06 27.33
CA GLY A 584 -19.53 80.85 26.86
C GLY A 584 -20.25 82.14 26.45
N VAL A 585 -19.51 83.18 26.05
CA VAL A 585 -20.10 84.44 25.61
C VAL A 585 -20.22 84.38 24.09
N GLY A 586 -21.27 83.70 23.61
CA GLY A 586 -21.48 83.56 22.17
C GLY A 586 -22.56 82.60 21.70
N GLU A 587 -23.52 82.18 22.55
CA GLU A 587 -24.82 81.70 22.08
C GLU A 587 -25.92 82.27 22.97
N SER A 588 -26.58 83.32 22.47
CA SER A 588 -27.97 83.67 22.75
C SER A 588 -28.45 84.63 21.64
N PRO A 589 -29.72 84.53 21.23
CA PRO A 589 -30.18 84.30 19.85
C PRO A 589 -30.21 85.51 18.91
#